data_AF-A0A537RAC0-F1
#
_entry.id   AF-A0A537RAC0-F1
#
_cell.length_a   1.000
_cell.length_b   1.000
_cell.length_c   1.000
_cell.angle_alpha   90.00
_cell.angle_beta   90.00
_cell.angle_gamma   90.00
#
_symmetry.space_group_name_H-M   'P 1'
#
loop_
_entity.id
_entity.type
_entity.pdbx_description
1 polymer ?
#
loop_
_entity_poly.entity_id
_entity_poly.type
_entity_poly.pdbx_seq_one_letter_code
_entity_poly.pdbx_strand_id
1 'polypeptide(L)'
;MLVPSPKWLDSGNNAWQLAAATFVGLQSIPGLAVLYAGYVKQKWAINSAFMCFYAFASVLVVWVLFDYNMAFGEQWFPFLG
;
A
#
# COMPACT_ATOMS: atom_id res chain seq x y z
N MET A 1 32.22 21.76 0.52
CA MET A 1 32.47 20.57 -0.32
C MET A 1 31.18 19.76 -0.30
N LEU A 2 30.48 19.62 -1.43
CA LEU A 2 29.23 18.84 -1.47
C LEU A 2 29.63 17.36 -1.41
N VAL A 3 29.16 16.65 -0.38
CA VAL A 3 29.32 15.19 -0.30
C VAL A 3 28.43 14.60 -1.39
N PRO A 4 28.98 13.88 -2.39
CA PRO A 4 28.15 13.24 -3.41
C PRO A 4 27.32 12.14 -2.77
N SER A 5 26.04 12.02 -3.17
CA SER A 5 25.18 10.94 -2.68
C SER A 5 25.81 9.57 -2.94
N PRO A 6 25.69 8.62 -2.02
CA PRO A 6 26.11 7.24 -2.24
C PRO A 6 25.47 6.68 -3.52
N LYS A 7 26.17 5.80 -4.25
CA LYS A 7 25.64 5.20 -5.50
C LYS A 7 24.32 4.45 -5.33
N TRP A 8 24.05 3.94 -4.13
CA TRP A 8 22.80 3.23 -3.82
C TRP A 8 21.63 4.18 -3.53
N LEU A 9 21.90 5.47 -3.31
CA LEU A 9 20.91 6.50 -2.98
C LEU A 9 20.71 7.43 -4.19
N ASP A 10 20.05 6.89 -5.21
CA ASP A 10 19.69 7.63 -6.42
C ASP A 10 18.31 8.29 -6.26
N SER A 11 18.23 9.60 -6.54
CA SER A 11 16.99 10.37 -6.36
C SER A 11 15.93 10.04 -7.40
N GLY A 12 16.32 9.62 -8.61
CA GLY A 12 15.40 9.21 -9.67
C GLY A 12 14.70 7.90 -9.34
N ASN A 13 15.47 6.91 -8.87
CA ASN A 13 14.94 5.64 -8.41
C ASN A 13 13.96 5.82 -7.24
N ASN A 14 14.31 6.64 -6.26
CA ASN A 14 13.43 6.93 -5.13
C ASN A 14 12.14 7.65 -5.57
N ALA A 15 12.25 8.65 -6.45
CA ALA A 15 11.08 9.34 -6.99
C ALA A 15 10.15 8.37 -7.72
N TRP A 16 10.70 7.46 -8.53
CA TRP A 16 9.91 6.44 -9.22
C TRP A 16 9.26 5.46 -8.24
N GLN A 17 9.97 5.00 -7.21
CA GLN A 17 9.39 4.10 -6.20
C GLN A 17 8.21 4.74 -5.47
N LEU A 18 8.31 6.01 -5.09
CA LEU A 18 7.20 6.74 -4.46
C LEU A 18 6.01 6.93 -5.41
N ALA A 19 6.27 7.25 -6.68
CA ALA A 19 5.23 7.36 -7.69
C ALA A 19 4.53 6.02 -7.94
N ALA A 20 5.29 4.94 -8.10
CA ALA A 20 4.75 3.59 -8.28
C ALA A 20 3.92 3.13 -7.07
N ALA A 21 4.42 3.35 -5.84
CA ALA A 21 3.66 3.06 -4.62
C ALA A 21 2.33 3.82 -4.56
N THR A 22 2.33 5.08 -5.01
CA THR A 22 1.11 5.90 -5.10
C THR A 22 0.13 5.33 -6.12
N PHE A 23 0.59 4.92 -7.30
CA PHE A 23 -0.29 4.30 -8.30
C PHE A 23 -0.91 2.99 -7.81
N VAL A 24 -0.16 2.17 -7.08
CA VAL A 24 -0.70 0.95 -6.44
C VAL A 24 -1.71 1.31 -5.35
N GLY A 25 -1.45 2.33 -4.54
CA GLY A 25 -2.41 2.84 -3.56
C GLY A 25 -3.74 3.28 -4.21
N LEU A 26 -3.66 3.98 -5.35
CA LEU A 26 -4.84 4.43 -6.10
C LEU A 26 -5.68 3.27 -6.68
N GLN A 27 -5.06 2.12 -6.95
CA GLN A 27 -5.81 0.91 -7.36
C GLN A 27 -6.76 0.45 -6.25
N SER A 28 -6.42 0.67 -4.98
CA SER A 28 -7.32 0.37 -3.86
C SER A 28 -8.36 1.48 -3.67
N ILE A 29 -7.93 2.71 -3.40
CA ILE A 29 -8.79 3.87 -3.21
C ILE A 29 -8.37 4.97 -4.20
N PRO A 30 -9.20 5.35 -5.19
CA PRO A 30 -10.61 4.97 -5.37
C PRO A 30 -10.87 3.68 -6.18
N GLY A 31 -9.86 3.02 -6.77
CA GLY A 31 -10.05 1.97 -7.79
C GLY A 31 -11.02 0.84 -7.39
N LEU A 32 -10.71 0.09 -6.33
CA LEU A 32 -11.59 -0.98 -5.83
C LEU A 32 -12.89 -0.44 -5.26
N ALA A 33 -12.84 0.70 -4.56
CA ALA A 33 -14.04 1.31 -3.98
C ALA A 33 -15.09 1.62 -5.06
N VAL A 34 -14.68 2.23 -6.18
CA VAL A 34 -15.57 2.54 -7.31
C VAL A 34 -16.05 1.26 -8.00
N LEU A 35 -15.16 0.29 -8.21
CA LEU A 35 -15.51 -0.97 -8.88
C LEU A 35 -16.56 -1.75 -8.08
N TYR A 36 -16.35 -1.96 -6.78
CA TYR A 36 -17.28 -2.73 -5.96
C TYR A 36 -18.55 -1.95 -5.62
N ALA A 37 -18.46 -0.65 -5.30
CA ALA A 37 -19.65 0.16 -5.06
C ALA A 37 -20.52 0.31 -6.31
N GLY A 38 -19.91 0.34 -7.51
CA GLY A 38 -20.62 0.40 -8.79
C GLY A 38 -21.24 -0.94 -9.23
N TYR A 39 -20.65 -2.07 -8.83
CA TYR A 39 -21.19 -3.40 -9.15
C TYR A 39 -22.39 -3.80 -8.27
N VAL A 40 -22.38 -3.41 -6.98
CA VAL A 40 -23.47 -3.77 -6.06
C VAL A 40 -24.72 -2.93 -6.31
N LYS A 41 -25.88 -3.41 -5.85
CA LYS A 41 -27.13 -2.63 -5.90
C LYS A 41 -26.94 -1.29 -5.19
N GLN A 42 -27.51 -0.23 -5.75
CA GLN A 42 -27.35 1.15 -5.26
C GLN A 42 -27.61 1.31 -3.75
N LYS A 43 -28.58 0.58 -3.20
CA LYS A 43 -28.88 0.60 -1.74
C LYS A 43 -27.73 0.11 -0.85
N TRP A 44 -26.76 -0.62 -1.39
CA TRP A 44 -25.60 -1.17 -0.67
C TRP A 44 -24.26 -0.54 -1.10
N ALA A 45 -24.26 0.36 -2.08
CA ALA A 45 -23.04 0.94 -2.65
C ALA A 45 -22.17 1.65 -1.60
N ILE A 46 -22.80 2.44 -0.73
CA ILE A 46 -22.11 3.15 0.35
C ILE A 46 -21.47 2.17 1.33
N ASN A 47 -22.19 1.13 1.76
CA ASN A 47 -21.65 0.13 2.67
C ASN A 47 -20.43 -0.58 2.06
N SER A 48 -20.51 -0.95 0.79
CA SER A 48 -19.37 -1.55 0.07
C SER A 48 -18.18 -0.61 -0.05
N ALA A 49 -18.40 0.68 -0.33
CA ALA A 49 -17.32 1.67 -0.40
C ALA A 49 -16.61 1.85 0.95
N PHE A 50 -17.36 1.92 2.05
CA PHE A 50 -16.81 1.97 3.39
C PHE A 50 -16.05 0.69 3.76
N MET A 51 -16.50 -0.47 3.26
CA MET A 51 -15.77 -1.74 3.41
C MET A 51 -14.37 -1.67 2.80
N CYS A 52 -14.25 -1.16 1.59
CA CYS A 52 -12.95 -0.95 0.96
C CYS A 52 -12.09 0.06 1.75
N PHE A 53 -12.70 1.14 2.27
CA PHE A 53 -11.98 2.18 2.99
C PHE A 53 -11.41 1.71 4.34
N TYR A 54 -12.22 1.07 5.19
CA TYR A 54 -11.72 0.58 6.48
C TYR A 54 -10.71 -0.56 6.28
N ALA A 55 -10.89 -1.42 5.27
CA ALA A 55 -9.95 -2.48 4.97
C ALA A 55 -8.59 -1.89 4.58
N PHE A 56 -8.57 -0.92 3.66
CA PHE A 56 -7.35 -0.22 3.25
C PHE A 56 -6.64 0.45 4.45
N ALA A 57 -7.38 1.16 5.31
CA ALA A 57 -6.81 1.79 6.49
C ALA A 57 -6.23 0.77 7.48
N SER A 58 -6.93 -0.35 7.72
CA SER A 58 -6.46 -1.40 8.64
C SER A 58 -5.18 -2.08 8.14
N VAL A 59 -5.07 -2.33 6.83
CA VAL A 59 -3.87 -2.91 6.21
C VAL A 59 -2.67 -1.99 6.37
N LEU A 60 -2.82 -0.68 6.22
CA LEU A 60 -1.70 0.25 6.44
C LEU A 60 -1.15 0.21 7.87
N VAL A 61 -2.03 0.07 8.86
CA VAL A 61 -1.63 -0.04 10.28
C VAL A 61 -0.88 -1.35 10.51
N VAL A 62 -1.45 -2.47 10.08
CA VAL A 62 -0.87 -3.82 10.20
C VAL A 62 0.48 -3.90 9.47
N TRP A 63 0.57 -3.27 8.29
CA TRP A 63 1.77 -3.22 7.47
C TRP A 63 2.97 -2.58 8.18
N VAL A 64 2.74 -1.41 8.80
CA VAL A 64 3.78 -0.66 9.51
C VAL A 64 4.19 -1.37 10.80
N LEU A 65 3.26 -2.05 11.47
CA LEU A 65 3.53 -2.68 12.77
C LEU A 65 4.29 -4.01 12.64
N PHE A 66 3.90 -4.88 11.71
CA PHE A 66 4.50 -6.22 11.64
C PHE A 66 4.62 -6.81 10.23
N ASP A 67 3.70 -6.58 9.28
CA ASP A 67 3.78 -7.28 7.97
C ASP A 67 5.04 -6.95 7.18
N TYR A 68 5.54 -5.71 7.27
CA TYR A 68 6.79 -5.35 6.60
C TYR A 68 7.95 -6.25 7.05
N ASN A 69 8.08 -6.46 8.37
CA ASN A 69 9.13 -7.32 8.92
C ASN A 69 8.86 -8.80 8.65
N MET A 70 7.59 -9.22 8.59
CA MET A 70 7.25 -10.60 8.24
C MET A 70 7.49 -10.92 6.76
N ALA A 71 7.52 -9.92 5.89
CA ALA A 71 7.71 -10.09 4.45
C ALA A 71 9.16 -9.85 3.97
N PHE A 72 9.89 -8.94 4.62
CA PHE A 72 11.23 -8.48 4.20
C PHE A 72 12.24 -8.38 5.35
N GLY A 73 11.86 -8.82 6.56
CA GLY A 73 12.69 -8.68 7.76
C GLY A 73 13.60 -9.87 8.00
N GLU A 74 13.99 -10.05 9.26
CA GLU A 74 14.73 -11.25 9.67
C GLU A 74 13.77 -12.41 9.92
N GLN A 75 14.23 -13.63 9.64
CA GLN A 75 13.42 -14.85 9.77
C GLN A 75 12.89 -15.04 11.20
N TRP A 76 11.57 -15.01 11.38
CA TRP A 76 10.88 -15.28 12.65
C TRP A 76 10.46 -16.75 12.73
N PHE A 77 9.94 -17.29 11.63
CA PHE A 77 9.49 -18.68 11.49
C PHE A 77 10.00 -19.25 10.15
N PRO A 78 9.91 -20.58 9.92
CA PRO A 78 10.40 -21.18 8.68
C PRO A 78 9.77 -20.66 7.37
N PHE A 79 8.69 -19.88 7.45
CA PHE A 79 7.95 -19.32 6.32
C PHE A 79 7.62 -17.82 6.49
N LEU A 80 8.12 -17.17 7.54
CA LEU A 80 7.85 -15.76 7.89
C LEU A 80 9.13 -15.07 8.35
N GLY A 81 9.33 -13.85 7.89
CA GLY A 81 10.54 -13.07 8.13
C GLY A 81 11.50 -13.19 6.96
#